data_AF-A0A8S9RH45-F1
#
_entry.id   AF-A0A8S9RH45-F1
#
_cell.length_a   1.000
_cell.length_b   1.000
_cell.length_c   1.000
_cell.angle_alpha   90.00
_cell.angle_beta   90.00
_cell.angle_gamma   90.00
#
_symmetry.space_group_name_H-M   'P 1'
#
loop_
_entity.id
_entity.type
_entity.pdbx_description
1 polymer ?
#
loop_
_entity_poly.entity_id
_entity_poly.type
_entity_poly.pdbx_seq_one_letter_code
_entity_poly.pdbx_strand_id
1 'polypeptide(L)'
;MPGLITDFLISLDDRFFYFVNWLHGDIRQYNIEDPKNPVLTGQIWGKSLRGGPQMIQLSLDGKRLYATNSLYSVWDRQFYPELMDTGSHIIQIDVDTVKEPDGLSINPDFFVDFGDEPDGPALAHEMRYPGGDCTSDIWI
;
A
#
# COMPACT_ATOMS: atom_id res chain seq x y z
N MET A 1 -4.55 17.75 2.37
CA MET A 1 -5.52 16.81 2.98
C MET A 1 -4.91 16.30 4.28
N PRO A 2 -5.65 16.10 5.39
CA PRO A 2 -5.08 15.57 6.63
C PRO A 2 -4.52 14.15 6.43
N GLY A 3 -3.56 13.76 7.28
CA GLY A 3 -3.08 12.38 7.33
C GLY A 3 -4.12 11.48 8.00
N LEU A 4 -4.35 10.30 7.42
CA LEU A 4 -5.05 9.19 8.08
C LEU A 4 -4.25 7.92 7.79
N ILE A 5 -3.40 7.52 8.73
CA ILE A 5 -2.62 6.30 8.62
C ILE A 5 -3.53 5.11 8.93
N THR A 6 -3.70 4.21 7.97
CA THR A 6 -4.66 3.08 8.08
C THR A 6 -4.00 1.72 8.08
N ASP A 7 -2.78 1.61 7.57
CA ASP A 7 -2.03 0.36 7.54
C ASP A 7 -0.52 0.63 7.56
N PHE A 8 0.23 -0.33 8.09
CA PHE A 8 1.69 -0.31 8.15
C PHE A 8 2.26 -1.73 8.24
N LEU A 9 3.51 -1.89 7.80
CA LEU A 9 4.25 -3.15 7.93
C LEU A 9 5.76 -2.89 8.06
N ILE A 10 6.48 -3.91 8.51
CA ILE A 10 7.94 -3.93 8.58
C ILE A 10 8.46 -5.01 7.63
N SER A 11 9.56 -4.73 6.93
CA SER A 11 10.21 -5.72 6.08
C SER A 11 10.75 -6.90 6.89
N LEU A 12 10.82 -8.09 6.30
CA LEU A 12 11.28 -9.30 7.00
C LEU A 12 12.74 -9.23 7.51
N ASP A 13 13.54 -8.33 6.98
CA ASP A 13 14.90 -8.06 7.43
C ASP A 13 14.99 -6.99 8.54
N ASP A 14 13.86 -6.49 9.03
CA ASP A 14 13.71 -5.43 10.04
C ASP A 14 14.40 -4.10 9.67
N ARG A 15 14.68 -3.86 8.38
CA ARG A 15 15.40 -2.66 7.91
C ARG A 15 14.49 -1.53 7.47
N PHE A 16 13.26 -1.84 7.05
CA PHE A 16 12.33 -0.85 6.50
C PHE A 16 10.95 -0.91 7.13
N PHE A 17 10.39 0.27 7.41
CA PHE A 17 9.02 0.48 7.84
C PHE A 17 8.23 1.17 6.74
N TYR A 18 7.04 0.65 6.45
CA TYR A 18 6.15 1.17 5.42
C TYR A 18 4.82 1.55 6.05
N PHE A 19 4.22 2.64 5.57
CA PHE A 19 2.84 2.96 5.93
C PHE A 19 2.15 3.71 4.80
N VAL A 20 0.82 3.66 4.83
CA VAL A 20 -0.04 4.44 3.94
C VAL A 20 -0.69 5.59 4.68
N ASN A 21 -0.98 6.68 3.99
CA ASN A 21 -1.97 7.65 4.43
C ASN A 21 -3.15 7.63 3.46
N TRP A 22 -4.27 7.03 3.87
CA TRP A 22 -5.44 6.89 3.03
C TRP A 22 -5.98 8.24 2.58
N LEU A 23 -6.30 9.16 3.51
CA LEU A 23 -6.79 10.49 3.13
C LEU A 23 -5.73 11.39 2.49
N HIS A 24 -4.46 11.27 2.88
CA HIS A 24 -3.41 12.11 2.31
C HIS A 24 -3.04 11.68 0.88
N GLY A 25 -3.20 10.40 0.57
CA GLY A 25 -2.97 9.81 -0.73
C GLY A 25 -1.51 9.44 -1.00
N ASP A 26 -0.71 9.12 0.02
CA ASP A 26 0.70 8.73 -0.15
C ASP A 26 1.07 7.44 0.59
N ILE A 27 2.12 6.78 0.09
CA ILE A 27 2.78 5.64 0.73
C ILE A 27 4.20 6.07 1.04
N ARG A 28 4.71 5.69 2.20
CA ARG A 28 6.06 6.03 2.65
C ARG A 28 6.86 4.81 3.04
N GLN A 29 8.16 4.90 2.83
CA GLN A 29 9.19 3.97 3.26
C GLN A 29 10.19 4.70 4.15
N TYR A 30 10.49 4.10 5.30
CA TYR A 30 11.49 4.58 6.24
C TYR A 30 12.56 3.50 6.45
N ASN A 31 13.83 3.87 6.41
CA ASN A 31 14.91 3.04 6.96
C ASN A 31 14.83 3.12 8.50
N ILE A 32 14.83 1.96 9.16
CA ILE A 32 14.74 1.79 10.61
C ILE A 32 15.89 0.94 11.18
N GLU A 33 17.05 0.87 10.49
CA GLU A 33 18.26 0.22 11.02
C GLU A 33 18.72 0.82 12.37
N ASP A 34 18.42 2.11 12.58
CA ASP A 34 18.34 2.71 13.92
C ASP A 34 16.88 3.07 14.24
N PRO A 35 16.14 2.22 14.98
CA PRO A 35 14.72 2.47 15.30
C PRO A 35 14.46 3.76 16.08
N LYS A 36 15.48 4.34 16.72
CA LYS A 36 15.35 5.61 17.45
C LYS A 36 15.39 6.81 16.50
N ASN A 37 15.94 6.64 15.31
CA ASN A 37 16.11 7.68 14.30
C ASN A 37 15.65 7.21 12.91
N PRO A 38 14.35 6.94 12.69
CA PRO A 38 13.84 6.54 11.37
C PRO A 38 14.12 7.61 10.30
N VAL A 39 14.60 7.18 9.14
CA VAL A 39 14.93 8.06 8.00
C VAL A 39 13.94 7.82 6.87
N LEU A 40 13.29 8.86 6.35
CA LEU A 40 12.43 8.75 5.17
C LEU A 40 13.30 8.48 3.92
N THR A 41 13.07 7.36 3.24
CA THR A 41 13.87 6.93 2.09
C THR A 41 13.07 6.81 0.79
N GLY A 42 11.74 6.69 0.88
CA GLY A 42 10.87 6.67 -0.27
C GLY A 42 9.48 7.25 0.04
N GLN A 43 8.90 7.93 -0.94
CA GLN A 43 7.53 8.44 -0.88
C GLN A 43 6.93 8.48 -2.28
N ILE A 44 5.74 7.94 -2.43
CA ILE A 44 4.96 8.03 -3.66
C ILE A 44 3.57 8.56 -3.39
N TRP A 45 3.03 9.30 -4.35
CA TRP A 45 1.69 9.85 -4.29
C TRP A 45 0.76 9.07 -5.22
N GLY A 46 -0.38 8.64 -4.70
CA GLY A 46 -1.46 8.00 -5.48
C GLY A 46 -2.30 8.98 -6.30
N LYS A 47 -1.82 10.20 -6.58
CA LYS A 47 -2.62 11.29 -7.20
C LYS A 47 -3.21 10.96 -8.58
N SER A 48 -2.69 9.96 -9.27
CA SER A 48 -3.20 9.48 -10.56
C SER A 48 -4.19 8.31 -10.44
N LEU A 49 -4.52 7.88 -9.23
CA LEU A 49 -5.38 6.74 -8.95
C LEU A 49 -6.67 7.19 -8.24
N ARG A 50 -7.72 6.34 -8.30
CA ARG A 50 -8.99 6.54 -7.59
C ARG A 50 -8.84 6.20 -6.11
N GLY A 51 -9.32 7.04 -5.20
CA GLY A 51 -9.09 6.83 -3.77
C GLY A 51 -7.63 6.96 -3.33
N GLY A 52 -7.39 6.81 -2.02
CA GLY A 52 -6.06 6.73 -1.44
C GLY A 52 -5.63 5.29 -1.14
N PRO A 53 -4.32 5.03 -0.99
CA PRO A 53 -3.82 3.70 -0.65
C PRO A 53 -4.26 3.28 0.76
N GLN A 54 -4.61 2.01 0.94
CA GLN A 54 -5.17 1.46 2.17
C GLN A 54 -4.38 0.24 2.67
N MET A 55 -4.75 -1.01 2.36
CA MET A 55 -3.92 -2.14 2.80
C MET A 55 -2.68 -2.23 1.93
N ILE A 56 -1.55 -2.55 2.54
CA ILE A 56 -0.30 -2.85 1.86
C ILE A 56 0.22 -4.24 2.22
N GLN A 57 0.95 -4.84 1.28
CA GLN A 57 1.63 -6.11 1.53
C GLN A 57 2.97 -6.15 0.78
N LEU A 58 4.04 -6.49 1.50
CA LEU A 58 5.39 -6.56 0.96
C LEU A 58 5.75 -7.98 0.55
N SER A 59 6.39 -8.14 -0.60
CA SER A 59 6.94 -9.43 -1.02
C SER A 59 8.04 -9.89 -0.07
N LEU A 60 8.20 -11.21 0.08
CA LEU A 60 9.20 -11.81 0.99
C LEU A 60 10.64 -11.35 0.70
N ASP A 61 10.95 -11.03 -0.57
CA ASP A 61 12.26 -10.52 -0.99
C ASP A 61 12.43 -9.00 -0.81
N GLY A 62 11.41 -8.30 -0.30
CA GLY A 62 11.42 -6.87 -0.03
C GLY A 62 11.40 -5.96 -1.27
N LYS A 63 11.17 -6.51 -2.46
CA LYS A 63 11.31 -5.77 -3.73
C LYS A 63 10.01 -5.23 -4.32
N ARG A 64 8.87 -5.73 -3.86
CA ARG A 64 7.54 -5.36 -4.39
C ARG A 64 6.60 -5.10 -3.24
N LEU A 65 6.02 -3.92 -3.21
CA LEU A 65 4.93 -3.56 -2.31
C LEU A 65 3.64 -3.50 -3.13
N TYR A 66 2.60 -4.17 -2.69
CA TYR A 66 1.28 -4.08 -3.32
C TYR A 66 0.35 -3.27 -2.44
N ALA A 67 -0.55 -2.50 -3.05
CA ALA A 67 -1.50 -1.66 -2.31
C ALA A 67 -2.91 -1.77 -2.89
N THR A 68 -3.91 -1.92 -2.03
CA THR A 68 -5.33 -1.69 -2.33
C THR A 68 -5.76 -0.30 -1.88
N ASN A 69 -7.03 0.07 -2.11
CA ASN A 69 -7.51 1.43 -1.86
C ASN A 69 -8.86 1.54 -1.12
N SER A 70 -9.53 0.43 -0.74
CA SER A 70 -10.77 0.46 0.05
C SER A 70 -10.50 0.23 1.55
N LEU A 71 -11.08 1.08 2.40
CA LEU A 71 -10.97 0.99 3.85
C LEU A 71 -12.18 0.30 4.47
N TYR A 72 -13.36 0.87 4.25
CA TYR A 72 -14.62 0.41 4.80
C TYR A 72 -15.74 1.11 4.05
N SER A 73 -16.70 0.36 3.53
CA SER A 73 -17.66 0.85 2.53
C SER A 73 -18.41 2.15 2.92
N VAL A 74 -18.74 2.34 4.21
CA VAL A 74 -19.38 3.57 4.70
C VAL A 74 -18.43 4.78 4.61
N TRP A 75 -17.15 4.57 4.92
CA TRP A 75 -16.12 5.61 4.85
C TRP A 75 -15.71 5.86 3.40
N ASP A 76 -15.54 4.80 2.61
CA ASP A 76 -15.25 4.89 1.18
C ASP A 76 -16.32 5.73 0.48
N ARG A 77 -17.60 5.44 0.74
CA ARG A 77 -18.72 6.24 0.20
C ARG A 77 -18.67 7.72 0.60
N GLN A 78 -18.17 8.04 1.80
CA GLN A 78 -18.11 9.40 2.29
C GLN A 78 -16.92 10.18 1.72
N PHE A 79 -15.75 9.56 1.63
CA PHE A 79 -14.49 10.24 1.29
C PHE A 79 -14.05 10.03 -0.15
N TYR A 80 -14.39 8.89 -0.76
CA TYR A 80 -14.09 8.50 -2.14
C TYR A 80 -15.32 7.85 -2.80
N PRO A 81 -16.43 8.61 -2.95
CA PRO A 81 -17.69 8.07 -3.46
C PRO A 81 -17.56 7.40 -4.83
N GLU A 82 -16.59 7.82 -5.65
CA GLU A 82 -16.30 7.23 -6.96
C GLU A 82 -15.93 5.74 -6.89
N LEU A 83 -15.41 5.25 -5.77
CA LEU A 83 -15.10 3.82 -5.60
C LEU A 83 -16.36 2.95 -5.61
N MET A 84 -17.53 3.53 -5.30
CA MET A 84 -18.79 2.78 -5.34
C MET A 84 -19.25 2.50 -6.78
N ASP A 85 -18.83 3.35 -7.72
CA ASP A 85 -19.21 3.25 -9.13
C ASP A 85 -18.11 2.61 -9.99
N THR A 86 -16.84 2.80 -9.61
CA THR A 86 -15.67 2.38 -10.39
C THR A 86 -14.92 1.20 -9.81
N GLY A 87 -15.19 0.85 -8.55
CA GLY A 87 -14.53 -0.24 -7.85
C GLY A 87 -13.16 0.14 -7.29
N SER A 88 -12.59 -0.77 -6.53
CA SER A 88 -11.23 -0.68 -6.00
C SER A 88 -10.20 -1.21 -6.99
N HIS A 89 -8.92 -1.12 -6.67
CA HIS A 89 -7.85 -1.70 -7.49
C HIS A 89 -6.68 -2.20 -6.64
N ILE A 90 -5.76 -2.95 -7.26
CA ILE A 90 -4.42 -3.20 -6.72
C ILE A 90 -3.39 -2.57 -7.65
N ILE A 91 -2.41 -1.90 -7.06
CA ILE A 91 -1.16 -1.48 -7.73
C ILE A 91 0.03 -2.26 -7.19
N GLN A 92 1.08 -2.38 -8.01
CA GLN A 92 2.41 -2.78 -7.56
C GLN A 92 3.33 -1.57 -7.51
N ILE A 93 4.17 -1.53 -6.49
CA ILE A 93 5.18 -0.52 -6.25
C ILE A 93 6.52 -1.25 -6.16
N ASP A 94 7.45 -0.87 -7.03
CA ASP A 94 8.82 -1.37 -7.00
C ASP A 94 9.59 -0.66 -5.89
N VAL A 95 10.29 -1.47 -5.08
CA VAL A 95 11.03 -1.05 -3.89
C VAL A 95 12.53 -1.12 -4.17
N ASP A 96 13.21 0.02 -4.08
CA ASP A 96 14.66 0.15 -4.11
C ASP A 96 15.16 0.48 -2.70
N THR A 97 15.90 -0.45 -2.11
CA THR A 97 16.45 -0.34 -0.75
C THR A 97 17.89 0.19 -0.73
N VAL A 98 18.43 0.59 -1.88
CA VAL A 98 19.83 1.05 -2.04
C VAL A 98 19.89 2.52 -2.45
N LYS A 99 18.95 2.98 -3.28
CA LYS A 99 18.87 4.40 -3.65
C LYS A 99 18.12 5.20 -2.60
N GLU A 100 18.81 6.19 -2.04
CA GLU A 100 18.23 7.20 -1.16
C GLU A 100 18.61 8.61 -1.68
N PRO A 101 17.65 9.56 -1.81
CA PRO A 101 16.19 9.40 -1.72
C PRO A 101 15.60 8.72 -2.98
N ASP A 102 14.31 8.33 -2.93
CA ASP A 102 13.50 7.76 -4.03
C ASP A 102 13.43 6.22 -4.09
N GLY A 103 13.34 5.57 -2.93
CA GLY A 103 13.24 4.10 -2.84
C GLY A 103 11.93 3.46 -3.33
N LEU A 104 10.96 4.24 -3.83
CA LEU A 104 9.64 3.73 -4.25
C LEU A 104 9.25 4.26 -5.64
N SER A 105 8.74 3.37 -6.50
CA SER A 105 8.18 3.76 -7.79
C SER A 105 6.98 2.89 -8.18
N ILE A 106 5.96 3.48 -8.79
CA ILE A 106 4.79 2.72 -9.26
C ILE A 106 5.20 1.91 -10.49
N ASN A 107 4.89 0.62 -10.51
CA ASN A 107 5.07 -0.22 -11.69
C ASN A 107 3.91 0.02 -12.68
N PRO A 108 4.16 0.61 -13.86
CA PRO A 108 3.11 0.90 -14.85
C PRO A 108 2.55 -0.34 -15.54
N ASP A 109 3.25 -1.48 -15.45
CA ASP A 109 2.88 -2.73 -16.13
C ASP A 109 1.97 -3.63 -15.26
N PHE A 110 1.64 -3.21 -14.03
CA PHE A 110 0.79 -3.95 -13.12
C PHE A 110 -0.37 -3.09 -12.60
N PHE A 111 -1.60 -3.51 -12.93
CA PHE A 111 -2.82 -2.93 -12.40
C PHE A 111 -3.93 -4.00 -12.41
N VAL A 112 -4.57 -4.19 -11.26
CA VAL A 112 -5.75 -5.06 -11.16
C VAL A 112 -6.96 -4.20 -10.88
N ASP A 113 -7.92 -4.20 -11.79
CA ASP A 113 -9.16 -3.43 -11.69
C ASP A 113 -10.30 -4.32 -11.18
N PHE A 114 -10.98 -3.92 -10.10
CA PHE A 114 -12.16 -4.60 -9.56
C PHE A 114 -13.49 -3.91 -9.92
N GLY A 115 -13.51 -3.06 -10.95
CA GLY A 115 -14.70 -2.34 -11.40
C GLY A 115 -15.70 -3.20 -12.17
N ASP A 116 -15.20 -4.17 -12.94
CA ASP A 116 -16.00 -5.01 -13.86
C ASP A 116 -16.29 -6.43 -13.29
N GLU A 117 -16.34 -6.57 -11.97
CA GLU A 117 -16.69 -7.84 -11.33
C GLU A 117 -18.15 -8.26 -11.64
N PRO A 118 -18.49 -9.57 -11.63
CA PRO A 118 -19.78 -10.07 -12.12
C PRO A 118 -21.04 -9.45 -11.49
N ASP A 119 -20.94 -9.04 -10.22
CA ASP A 119 -22.03 -8.44 -9.44
C ASP A 119 -21.88 -6.90 -9.28
N GLY A 120 -21.00 -6.29 -10.08
CA GLY A 120 -20.68 -4.86 -10.03
C GLY A 120 -19.40 -4.56 -9.25
N PRO A 121 -19.05 -3.26 -9.08
CA PRO A 121 -17.75 -2.87 -8.57
C PRO A 121 -17.45 -3.39 -7.17
N ALA A 122 -16.28 -4.03 -6.99
CA ALA A 122 -15.87 -4.62 -5.74
C ALA A 122 -14.82 -3.77 -4.98
N LEU A 123 -14.79 -3.96 -3.67
CA LEU A 123 -13.97 -3.21 -2.71
C LEU A 123 -12.92 -4.12 -2.07
N ALA A 124 -11.77 -4.21 -2.71
CA ALA A 124 -10.60 -4.96 -2.29
C ALA A 124 -9.95 -4.30 -1.08
N HIS A 125 -9.77 -5.11 -0.04
CA HIS A 125 -9.21 -4.69 1.24
C HIS A 125 -7.86 -5.39 1.43
N GLU A 126 -7.81 -6.48 2.19
CA GLU A 126 -6.58 -7.20 2.50
C GLU A 126 -6.13 -8.14 1.37
N MET A 127 -4.82 -8.33 1.25
CA MET A 127 -4.18 -9.29 0.35
C MET A 127 -3.20 -10.18 1.11
N ARG A 128 -3.11 -11.45 0.71
CA ARG A 128 -2.23 -12.46 1.32
C ARG A 128 -1.41 -13.18 0.28
N TYR A 129 -0.14 -13.42 0.58
CA TYR A 129 0.71 -14.24 -0.29
C TYR A 129 0.47 -15.73 -0.06
N PRO A 130 0.49 -16.55 -1.13
CA PRO A 130 0.56 -17.99 -0.98
C PRO A 130 1.84 -18.39 -0.22
N GLY A 131 1.69 -19.04 0.92
CA GLY A 131 2.82 -19.53 1.72
C GLY A 131 3.37 -18.56 2.75
N GLY A 132 2.69 -17.42 2.98
CA GLY A 132 3.03 -16.49 4.06
C GLY A 132 3.55 -15.14 3.60
N ASP A 133 3.46 -14.15 4.48
CA ASP A 133 3.89 -12.77 4.26
C ASP A 133 4.30 -12.08 5.57
N CYS A 134 4.84 -10.87 5.47
CA CYS A 134 5.37 -10.13 6.63
C CYS A 134 4.32 -9.73 7.67
N THR A 135 3.02 -9.94 7.39
CA THR A 135 1.93 -9.63 8.32
C THR A 135 1.15 -10.85 8.79
N SER A 136 1.46 -12.05 8.29
CA SER A 136 0.74 -13.28 8.64
C SER A 136 1.55 -14.31 9.43
N ASP A 137 2.87 -14.34 9.26
CA ASP A 137 3.74 -15.32 9.91
C ASP A 137 4.53 -14.73 11.08
N ILE A 138 4.76 -15.57 12.09
CA ILE A 138 5.60 -15.25 13.25
C ILE A 138 6.71 -16.31 13.32
N TRP A 139 7.96 -15.86 13.31
CA TRP A 139 9.15 -16.71 13.40
C TRP A 139 9.62 -16.79 14.87
N ILE A 140 9.99 -17.98 15.36
CA ILE A 140 10.47 -18.25 16.74
C ILE A 140 11.92 -18.73 16.71
#